data_AF-A0A4R6M153-F1
#
_entry.id   AF-A0A4R6M153-F1
#
_cell.length_a   1.000
_cell.length_b   1.000
_cell.length_c   1.000
_cell.angle_alpha   90.00
_cell.angle_beta   90.00
_cell.angle_gamma   90.00
#
_symmetry.space_group_name_H-M   'P 1'
#
loop_
_entity.id
_entity.type
_entity.pdbx_description
1 polymer ?
#
loop_
_entity_poly.entity_id
_entity_poly.type
_entity_poly.pdbx_seq_one_letter_code
_entity_poly.pdbx_strand_id
1 'polypeptide(L)'
;MKKNYLFLLLFFWGTIAVTHAQDSQELVLKFDLATQSLLQKGIIPFDKKFDLVLEKMPKTKIKYIHAYQTVYKNGERLYKINKFKDCPDSTGTVKYTSVAVKDLDLKFTQKGDTLRIKFDPLKPNVEFAVHIVTELDPNTKKMLMQLNTALSKNEKGTKEYGAIDKVTTFRDGDVVLTYFNIGLDGYKKLYDDNFKDAYDSMANSNVFKTTALISEVNIQAYDGATSKNVTDSTGGYLLLETARKKQFNDILLGRRDINNALADSEKSIADDRSPEKRIINLKNNIKYFDEVQRKLTGVISKGITWYKIENKRIDLNLVKEQVEQLRAELQFNFDLINSALKKIDATISKAKDMGQVVYFSSNTQALDLKTAGGNILFLDLGFTSIFATDLNNEIAHIPKLFVGFSIYFRPIDSNTRRGKFKDYKDAKNMGCIVNNNSLSEYGPDYGIASRWNIWQRLSLSVGITLGSMDNKDFDNYYSGNSLVLGPAYRFARAFKVSSGVALLKRSSTNPLISEKHVVAGAYVSLSVDIDVISKISDVTKMIFK
;
A
#
# COMPACT_ATOMS: atom_id res chain seq x y z
N MET A 1 -49.56 66.14 2.37
CA MET A 1 -48.57 66.04 3.48
C MET A 1 -48.66 64.61 4.00
N LYS A 2 -47.73 63.72 3.64
CA LYS A 2 -46.38 63.46 4.16
C LYS A 2 -46.37 62.37 5.26
N LYS A 3 -45.86 61.18 4.88
CA LYS A 3 -45.04 60.21 5.64
C LYS A 3 -45.78 59.45 6.79
N ASN A 4 -45.74 58.13 6.92
CA ASN A 4 -44.59 57.22 6.97
C ASN A 4 -44.96 55.78 6.54
N TYR A 5 -44.41 55.32 5.41
CA TYR A 5 -44.13 53.90 5.15
C TYR A 5 -42.61 53.76 5.14
N LEU A 6 -42.01 53.39 6.28
CA LEU A 6 -40.58 53.08 6.35
C LEU A 6 -40.25 52.33 7.65
N PHE A 7 -40.59 51.05 7.73
CA PHE A 7 -40.09 50.17 8.80
C PHE A 7 -40.08 48.70 8.39
N LEU A 8 -39.52 48.37 7.22
CA LEU A 8 -39.35 46.96 6.82
C LEU A 8 -38.40 46.78 5.64
N LEU A 9 -37.21 47.39 5.66
CA LEU A 9 -36.18 47.17 4.65
C LEU A 9 -34.87 47.82 5.09
N LEU A 10 -34.15 47.17 6.03
CA LEU A 10 -32.72 47.38 6.34
C LEU A 10 -32.39 46.58 7.60
N PHE A 11 -31.97 45.32 7.45
CA PHE A 11 -31.02 44.58 8.32
C PHE A 11 -30.93 43.07 7.96
N PHE A 12 -30.98 42.74 6.66
CA PHE A 12 -30.56 41.43 6.16
C PHE A 12 -29.64 41.59 4.94
N TRP A 13 -28.68 42.51 5.05
CA TRP A 13 -27.46 42.52 4.26
C TRP A 13 -26.28 42.19 5.18
N GLY A 14 -26.41 41.05 5.88
CA GLY A 14 -25.23 40.30 6.29
C GLY A 14 -24.66 39.71 5.02
N THR A 15 -23.63 40.36 4.49
CA THR A 15 -22.75 39.83 3.47
C THR A 15 -22.43 38.39 3.81
N ILE A 16 -23.08 37.45 3.11
CA ILE A 16 -22.55 36.10 2.96
C ILE A 16 -21.30 36.31 2.11
N ALA A 17 -20.19 36.63 2.79
CA ALA A 17 -18.88 36.35 2.28
C ALA A 17 -18.92 34.84 2.01
N VAL A 18 -19.19 34.47 0.76
CA VAL A 18 -18.80 33.19 0.22
C VAL A 18 -17.29 33.24 0.28
N THR A 19 -16.74 32.89 1.45
CA THR A 19 -15.38 32.42 1.58
C THR A 19 -15.27 31.34 0.52
N HIS A 20 -14.62 31.71 -0.59
CA HIS A 20 -14.07 30.73 -1.50
C HIS A 20 -13.17 29.90 -0.60
N ALA A 21 -13.71 28.75 -0.18
CA ALA A 21 -13.05 27.82 0.69
C ALA A 21 -11.72 27.55 0.01
N GLN A 22 -10.67 28.11 0.61
CA GLN A 22 -9.31 28.00 0.18
C GLN A 22 -9.09 26.53 -0.11
N ASP A 23 -8.93 26.22 -1.40
CA ASP A 23 -8.92 24.87 -1.93
C ASP A 23 -8.01 24.05 -1.01
N SER A 24 -8.64 23.11 -0.32
CA SER A 24 -8.17 22.54 0.94
C SER A 24 -6.70 22.15 0.80
N GLN A 25 -5.81 22.77 1.59
CA GLN A 25 -4.43 22.29 1.67
C GLN A 25 -4.48 20.78 1.93
N GLU A 26 -4.05 19.97 0.95
CA GLU A 26 -4.06 18.51 1.04
C GLU A 26 -3.35 18.14 2.34
N LEU A 27 -4.06 17.48 3.27
CA LEU A 27 -3.50 17.11 4.57
C LEU A 27 -2.28 16.21 4.32
N VAL A 28 -1.12 16.59 4.86
CA VAL A 28 0.11 15.80 4.71
C VAL A 28 0.41 15.08 6.02
N LEU A 29 0.26 13.75 6.02
CA LEU A 29 0.61 12.89 7.13
C LEU A 29 2.02 12.34 6.94
N LYS A 30 2.83 12.31 8.00
CA LYS A 30 4.17 11.71 7.98
C LYS A 30 4.19 10.39 8.76
N PHE A 31 4.80 9.36 8.20
CA PHE A 31 4.92 8.03 8.82
C PHE A 31 6.38 7.56 8.78
N ASP A 32 6.88 7.09 9.92
CA ASP A 32 8.21 6.50 10.03
C ASP A 32 8.08 4.98 9.94
N LEU A 33 8.70 4.41 8.90
CA LEU A 33 8.70 2.97 8.64
C LEU A 33 9.50 2.17 9.67
N ALA A 34 10.51 2.78 10.29
CA ALA A 34 11.34 2.11 11.29
C ALA A 34 10.57 1.87 12.59
N THR A 35 9.73 2.82 13.00
CA THR A 35 8.90 2.73 14.21
C THR A 35 7.47 2.24 13.91
N GLN A 36 7.12 2.09 12.64
CA GLN A 36 5.77 1.79 12.17
C GLN A 36 4.70 2.72 12.78
N SER A 37 5.01 4.00 12.92
CA SER A 37 4.13 4.97 13.58
C SER A 37 4.00 6.27 12.79
N LEU A 38 2.83 6.91 12.94
CA LEU A 38 2.64 8.27 12.46
C LEU A 38 3.47 9.23 13.31
N LEU A 39 4.31 10.03 12.66
CA LEU A 39 5.16 11.02 13.33
C LEU A 39 4.33 12.17 13.93
N GLN A 40 3.19 12.45 13.34
CA GLN A 40 2.21 13.38 13.89
C GLN A 40 1.19 12.59 14.72
N LYS A 41 0.93 13.05 15.94
CA LYS A 41 -0.22 12.60 16.74
C LYS A 41 -1.49 12.98 15.99
N GLY A 42 -1.99 12.10 15.15
CA GLY A 42 -3.13 12.35 14.29
C GLY A 42 -3.71 11.05 13.79
N ILE A 43 -5.02 11.04 13.57
CA ILE A 43 -5.75 9.91 13.00
C ILE A 43 -5.81 10.11 11.49
N ILE A 44 -5.72 9.02 10.73
CA ILE A 44 -5.87 9.09 9.28
C ILE A 44 -7.30 9.54 8.96
N PRO A 45 -7.50 10.68 8.26
CA PRO A 45 -8.85 11.11 7.91
C PRO A 45 -9.43 10.15 6.88
N PHE A 46 -10.72 9.82 7.03
CA PHE A 46 -11.42 8.97 6.08
C PHE A 46 -12.27 9.79 5.10
N ASP A 47 -12.70 11.00 5.48
CA ASP A 47 -13.68 11.80 4.75
C ASP A 47 -13.05 12.77 3.72
N LYS A 48 -11.72 12.89 3.72
CA LYS A 48 -10.96 13.84 2.88
C LYS A 48 -9.77 13.17 2.22
N LYS A 49 -9.31 13.78 1.13
CA LYS A 49 -8.05 13.42 0.49
C LYS A 49 -6.89 13.81 1.39
N PHE A 50 -5.85 12.99 1.41
CA PHE A 50 -4.62 13.27 2.13
C PHE A 50 -3.42 12.64 1.42
N ASP A 51 -2.26 13.21 1.66
CA ASP A 51 -0.98 12.68 1.22
C ASP A 51 -0.29 12.02 2.41
N LEU A 52 0.07 10.74 2.27
CA LEU A 52 0.92 10.03 3.23
C LEU A 52 2.37 10.09 2.75
N VAL A 53 3.25 10.67 3.56
CA VAL A 53 4.67 10.80 3.32
C VAL A 53 5.41 9.78 4.18
N LEU A 54 6.05 8.83 3.52
CA LEU A 54 6.96 7.87 4.13
C LEU A 54 8.38 8.34 3.94
N GLU A 55 9.11 8.51 5.03
CA GLU A 55 10.53 8.87 5.03
C GLU A 55 11.39 7.60 5.16
N LYS A 56 12.66 7.67 4.73
CA LYS A 56 13.63 6.56 4.81
C LYS A 56 13.21 5.28 4.06
N MET A 57 12.48 5.42 2.95
CA MET A 57 12.18 4.29 2.07
C MET A 57 13.47 3.69 1.50
N PRO A 58 13.55 2.35 1.34
CA PRO A 58 14.61 1.74 0.56
C PRO A 58 14.72 2.40 -0.81
N LYS A 59 15.95 2.59 -1.31
CA LYS A 59 16.22 3.21 -2.62
C LYS A 59 15.79 2.32 -3.81
N THR A 60 14.99 1.29 -3.58
CA THR A 60 14.40 0.46 -4.63
C THR A 60 13.28 1.22 -5.32
N LYS A 61 13.14 0.98 -6.63
CA LYS A 61 12.06 1.59 -7.42
C LYS A 61 10.74 0.97 -7.03
N ILE A 62 9.75 1.80 -6.75
CA ILE A 62 8.39 1.34 -6.46
C ILE A 62 7.67 1.03 -7.77
N LYS A 63 7.06 -0.17 -7.86
CA LYS A 63 6.27 -0.60 -9.02
C LYS A 63 4.82 -0.15 -8.89
N TYR A 64 4.19 -0.47 -7.77
CA TYR A 64 2.79 -0.14 -7.49
C TYR A 64 2.53 -0.18 -5.98
N ILE A 65 1.43 0.45 -5.55
CA ILE A 65 1.01 0.47 -4.15
C ILE A 65 -0.47 0.10 -4.09
N HIS A 66 -0.77 -0.93 -3.30
CA HIS A 66 -2.13 -1.42 -3.10
C HIS A 66 -2.56 -1.23 -1.65
N ALA A 67 -3.82 -0.85 -1.43
CA ALA A 67 -4.45 -0.95 -0.12
C ALA A 67 -5.40 -2.15 -0.09
N TYR A 68 -5.29 -2.98 0.94
CA TYR A 68 -6.14 -4.14 1.19
C TYR A 68 -6.97 -3.92 2.45
N GLN A 69 -8.21 -4.40 2.45
CA GLN A 69 -9.06 -4.34 3.65
C GLN A 69 -8.67 -5.42 4.65
N THR A 70 -8.63 -5.08 5.94
CA THR A 70 -8.44 -6.02 7.04
C THR A 70 -9.60 -5.97 8.03
N VAL A 71 -9.76 -7.06 8.79
CA VAL A 71 -10.77 -7.25 9.83
C VAL A 71 -10.10 -7.87 11.05
N TYR A 72 -10.46 -7.45 12.26
CA TYR A 72 -10.05 -8.19 13.46
C TYR A 72 -11.00 -9.35 13.71
N LYS A 73 -10.44 -10.54 13.91
CA LYS A 73 -11.15 -11.70 14.43
C LYS A 73 -10.30 -12.32 15.53
N ASN A 74 -10.89 -12.55 16.70
CA ASN A 74 -10.20 -13.16 17.85
C ASN A 74 -8.92 -12.45 18.28
N GLY A 75 -8.86 -11.11 18.16
CA GLY A 75 -7.68 -10.31 18.49
C GLY A 75 -6.58 -10.32 17.43
N GLU A 76 -6.72 -11.13 16.38
CA GLU A 76 -5.80 -11.16 15.24
C GLU A 76 -6.35 -10.31 14.10
N ARG A 77 -5.47 -9.56 13.45
CA ARG A 77 -5.81 -8.83 12.23
C ARG A 77 -5.70 -9.81 11.07
N LEU A 78 -6.79 -9.98 10.32
CA LEU A 78 -6.84 -10.84 9.14
C LEU A 78 -7.25 -10.03 7.92
N TYR A 79 -6.79 -10.41 6.74
CA TYR A 79 -7.31 -9.82 5.49
C TYR A 79 -8.78 -10.18 5.32
N LYS A 80 -9.54 -9.22 4.78
CA LYS A 80 -10.87 -9.53 4.28
C LYS A 80 -10.72 -10.32 2.98
N ILE A 81 -11.25 -11.53 2.97
CA ILE A 81 -11.19 -12.44 1.83
C ILE A 81 -12.56 -12.52 1.18
N ASN A 82 -12.60 -12.41 -0.15
CA ASN A 82 -13.76 -12.81 -0.94
C ASN A 82 -13.49 -14.19 -1.55
N LYS A 83 -14.47 -15.10 -1.44
CA LYS A 83 -14.42 -16.41 -2.10
C LYS A 83 -15.12 -16.32 -3.45
N PHE A 84 -14.38 -16.61 -4.51
CA PHE A 84 -14.92 -16.63 -5.87
C PHE A 84 -15.08 -18.07 -6.33
N LYS A 85 -16.14 -18.31 -7.10
CA LYS A 85 -16.34 -19.57 -7.81
C LYS A 85 -15.47 -19.50 -9.07
N ASP A 86 -14.42 -20.31 -9.12
CA ASP A 86 -13.54 -20.39 -10.28
C ASP A 86 -14.26 -21.07 -11.45
N CYS A 87 -13.74 -20.90 -12.66
CA CYS A 87 -14.28 -21.63 -13.82
C CYS A 87 -14.19 -23.13 -13.56
N PRO A 88 -15.19 -23.94 -13.99
CA PRO A 88 -15.04 -25.39 -13.99
C PRO A 88 -13.78 -25.76 -14.76
N ASP A 89 -12.92 -26.59 -14.19
CA ASP A 89 -11.78 -27.12 -14.93
C ASP A 89 -12.24 -28.10 -16.02
N SER A 90 -11.31 -28.70 -16.77
CA SER A 90 -11.64 -29.67 -17.83
C SER A 90 -12.41 -30.90 -17.32
N THR A 91 -12.47 -31.12 -16.00
CA THR A 91 -13.25 -32.20 -15.36
C THR A 91 -14.65 -31.75 -14.91
N GLY A 92 -15.01 -30.47 -15.09
CA GLY A 92 -16.22 -29.87 -14.56
C GLY A 92 -16.15 -29.54 -13.07
N THR A 93 -14.99 -29.75 -12.43
CA THR A 93 -14.80 -29.46 -11.02
C THR A 93 -14.64 -27.96 -10.82
N VAL A 94 -15.49 -27.38 -9.98
CA VAL A 94 -15.44 -25.98 -9.62
C VAL A 94 -14.55 -25.81 -8.40
N LYS A 95 -13.43 -25.10 -8.56
CA LYS A 95 -12.59 -24.68 -7.43
C LYS A 95 -13.09 -23.34 -6.89
N TYR A 96 -12.89 -23.10 -5.59
CA TYR A 96 -13.14 -21.79 -5.00
C TYR A 96 -11.80 -21.13 -4.70
N THR A 97 -11.60 -19.93 -5.22
CA THR A 97 -10.38 -19.17 -5.02
C THR A 97 -10.66 -18.04 -4.04
N SER A 98 -9.90 -18.03 -2.95
CA SER A 98 -9.94 -17.01 -1.90
C SER A 98 -8.98 -15.88 -2.27
N VAL A 99 -9.47 -14.67 -2.47
CA VAL A 99 -8.64 -13.51 -2.82
C VAL A 99 -8.83 -12.40 -1.78
N ALA A 100 -7.73 -11.81 -1.33
CA ALA A 100 -7.77 -10.63 -0.46
C ALA A 100 -8.42 -9.45 -1.20
N VAL A 101 -9.32 -8.73 -0.54
CA VAL A 101 -10.01 -7.58 -1.13
C VAL A 101 -9.04 -6.41 -1.28
N LYS A 102 -8.50 -6.27 -2.51
CA LYS A 102 -7.77 -5.08 -2.96
C LYS A 102 -8.78 -3.95 -3.13
N ASP A 103 -8.61 -2.88 -2.35
CA ASP A 103 -9.56 -1.78 -2.31
C ASP A 103 -9.15 -0.63 -3.24
N LEU A 104 -7.87 -0.22 -3.17
CA LEU A 104 -7.39 0.96 -3.89
C LEU A 104 -6.05 0.70 -4.57
N ASP A 105 -5.95 1.17 -5.81
CA ASP A 105 -4.70 1.45 -6.50
C ASP A 105 -4.26 2.88 -6.17
N LEU A 106 -3.20 3.01 -5.38
CA LEU A 106 -2.77 4.31 -4.86
C LEU A 106 -1.78 4.97 -5.83
N LYS A 107 -2.05 6.24 -6.14
CA LYS A 107 -1.11 7.08 -6.90
C LYS A 107 0.02 7.51 -5.97
N PHE A 108 1.25 7.55 -6.49
CA PHE A 108 2.40 7.92 -5.67
C PHE A 108 3.47 8.68 -6.46
N THR A 109 4.30 9.41 -5.72
CA THR A 109 5.49 10.09 -6.23
C THR A 109 6.66 9.75 -5.31
N GLN A 110 7.76 9.24 -5.87
CA GLN A 110 9.00 8.95 -5.15
C GLN A 110 10.05 10.03 -5.45
N LYS A 111 10.64 10.63 -4.43
CA LYS A 111 11.77 11.58 -4.55
C LYS A 111 12.84 11.19 -3.55
N GLY A 112 13.93 10.60 -4.04
CA GLY A 112 15.01 10.08 -3.18
C GLY A 112 14.52 8.93 -2.30
N ASP A 113 14.70 9.07 -0.99
CA ASP A 113 14.24 8.15 0.06
C ASP A 113 12.86 8.49 0.62
N THR A 114 12.17 9.46 0.02
CA THR A 114 10.85 9.90 0.45
C THR A 114 9.79 9.45 -0.56
N LEU A 115 8.76 8.75 -0.06
CA LEU A 115 7.60 8.33 -0.84
C LEU A 115 6.37 9.11 -0.41
N ARG A 116 5.71 9.77 -1.36
CA ARG A 116 4.41 10.42 -1.15
C ARG A 116 3.32 9.60 -1.83
N ILE A 117 2.37 9.10 -1.05
CA ILE A 117 1.23 8.31 -1.50
C ILE A 117 -0.02 9.16 -1.38
N LYS A 118 -0.77 9.31 -2.47
CA LYS A 118 -2.04 10.04 -2.50
C LYS A 118 -3.18 9.11 -2.15
N PHE A 119 -3.92 9.46 -1.09
CA PHE A 119 -5.13 8.76 -0.70
C PHE A 119 -6.36 9.59 -1.06
N ASP A 120 -7.25 8.98 -1.82
CA ASP A 120 -8.64 9.44 -1.90
C ASP A 120 -9.36 9.16 -0.56
N PRO A 121 -10.54 9.76 -0.31
CA PRO A 121 -11.28 9.53 0.92
C PRO A 121 -11.50 8.02 1.17
N LEU A 122 -11.06 7.56 2.35
CA LEU A 122 -11.10 6.17 2.76
C LEU A 122 -12.45 5.77 3.38
N LYS A 123 -12.69 4.47 3.52
CA LYS A 123 -13.91 3.98 4.17
C LYS A 123 -13.83 4.20 5.68
N PRO A 124 -14.87 4.76 6.33
CA PRO A 124 -14.86 4.92 7.78
C PRO A 124 -14.86 3.56 8.48
N ASN A 125 -14.10 3.45 9.57
CA ASN A 125 -14.04 2.26 10.43
C ASN A 125 -13.60 0.98 9.69
N VAL A 126 -12.79 1.15 8.65
CA VAL A 126 -12.15 0.05 7.95
C VAL A 126 -10.66 0.10 8.23
N GLU A 127 -10.08 -1.05 8.54
CA GLU A 127 -8.65 -1.16 8.64
C GLU A 127 -8.04 -1.48 7.28
N PHE A 128 -6.88 -0.88 7.03
CA PHE A 128 -6.17 -1.04 5.78
C PHE A 128 -4.75 -1.55 6.02
N ALA A 129 -4.38 -2.57 5.25
CA ALA A 129 -3.00 -2.94 5.03
C ALA A 129 -2.54 -2.32 3.70
N VAL A 130 -1.49 -1.52 3.73
CA VAL A 130 -0.93 -0.89 2.54
C VAL A 130 0.35 -1.62 2.17
N HIS A 131 0.38 -2.10 0.92
CA HIS A 131 1.46 -2.89 0.37
C HIS A 131 2.15 -2.07 -0.69
N ILE A 132 3.40 -1.70 -0.41
CA ILE A 132 4.28 -1.00 -1.34
C ILE A 132 5.10 -2.07 -2.04
N VAL A 133 4.80 -2.31 -3.31
CA VAL A 133 5.53 -3.30 -4.10
C VAL A 133 6.68 -2.60 -4.79
N THR A 134 7.88 -3.07 -4.49
CA THR A 134 9.13 -2.54 -5.03
C THR A 134 9.80 -3.55 -5.94
N GLU A 135 10.76 -3.09 -6.76
CA GLU A 135 11.76 -3.98 -7.34
C GLU A 135 12.46 -4.79 -6.25
N LEU A 136 12.88 -6.00 -6.60
CA LEU A 136 13.61 -6.90 -5.70
C LEU A 136 14.86 -6.22 -5.14
N ASP A 137 15.09 -6.36 -3.84
CA ASP A 137 16.27 -5.84 -3.19
C ASP A 137 17.53 -6.60 -3.65
N PRO A 138 18.74 -6.04 -3.42
CA PRO A 138 19.99 -6.68 -3.83
C PRO A 138 20.18 -8.11 -3.30
N ASN A 139 19.70 -8.44 -2.10
CA ASN A 139 19.82 -9.79 -1.55
C ASN A 139 18.89 -10.77 -2.27
N THR A 140 17.63 -10.38 -2.51
CA THR A 140 16.70 -11.23 -3.27
C THR A 140 17.16 -11.41 -4.72
N LYS A 141 17.72 -10.36 -5.35
CA LYS A 141 18.35 -10.47 -6.68
C LYS A 141 19.52 -11.46 -6.68
N LYS A 142 20.36 -11.46 -5.66
CA LYS A 142 21.45 -12.44 -5.49
C LYS A 142 20.91 -13.88 -5.37
N MET A 143 19.81 -14.07 -4.65
CA MET A 143 19.15 -15.38 -4.57
C MET A 143 18.63 -15.84 -5.94
N LEU A 144 18.06 -14.92 -6.74
CA LEU A 144 17.68 -15.23 -8.13
C LEU A 144 18.88 -15.60 -9.00
N MET A 145 20.04 -14.95 -8.81
CA MET A 145 21.26 -15.33 -9.54
C MET A 145 21.74 -16.74 -9.17
N GLN A 146 21.58 -17.14 -7.91
CA GLN A 146 21.85 -18.52 -7.47
C GLN A 146 20.88 -19.51 -8.11
N LEU A 147 19.58 -19.18 -8.17
CA LEU A 147 18.58 -19.97 -8.87
C LEU A 147 18.94 -20.12 -10.36
N ASN A 148 19.27 -19.03 -11.05
CA ASN A 148 19.68 -19.05 -12.45
C ASN A 148 20.95 -19.89 -12.67
N THR A 149 21.89 -19.84 -11.72
CA THR A 149 23.09 -20.68 -11.74
C THR A 149 22.73 -22.15 -11.64
N ALA A 150 21.83 -22.53 -10.73
CA ALA A 150 21.33 -23.91 -10.60
C ALA A 150 20.59 -24.37 -11.87
N LEU A 151 19.70 -23.52 -12.41
CA LEU A 151 18.98 -23.83 -13.66
C LEU A 151 19.93 -24.00 -14.85
N SER A 152 20.96 -23.15 -14.96
CA SER A 152 21.94 -23.29 -16.03
C SER A 152 22.57 -24.69 -16.02
N LYS A 153 22.86 -25.24 -14.83
CA LYS A 153 23.38 -26.60 -14.56
C LYS A 153 22.40 -27.75 -14.83
N ASN A 154 21.21 -27.45 -15.34
CA ASN A 154 20.11 -28.39 -15.45
C ASN A 154 19.68 -28.97 -14.09
N GLU A 155 19.97 -28.28 -12.99
CA GLU A 155 19.44 -28.65 -11.67
C GLU A 155 17.99 -28.17 -11.55
N LYS A 156 17.20 -28.79 -10.65
CA LYS A 156 15.78 -28.45 -10.50
C LYS A 156 15.52 -27.03 -9.96
N GLY A 157 16.49 -26.44 -9.25
CA GLY A 157 16.38 -25.11 -8.62
C GLY A 157 15.36 -25.01 -7.48
N THR A 158 14.81 -26.14 -7.00
CA THR A 158 13.70 -26.14 -6.03
C THR A 158 14.09 -25.53 -4.69
N LYS A 159 15.33 -25.76 -4.24
CA LYS A 159 15.83 -25.25 -2.96
C LYS A 159 15.99 -23.72 -3.01
N GLU A 160 16.62 -23.22 -4.06
CA GLU A 160 16.89 -21.80 -4.29
C GLU A 160 15.57 -21.04 -4.48
N TYR A 161 14.67 -21.58 -5.29
CA TYR A 161 13.34 -21.01 -5.50
C TYR A 161 12.52 -20.98 -4.19
N GLY A 162 12.54 -22.06 -3.40
CA GLY A 162 11.85 -22.08 -2.11
C GLY A 162 12.39 -21.07 -1.10
N ALA A 163 13.67 -20.70 -1.19
CA ALA A 163 14.25 -19.63 -0.39
C ALA A 163 13.74 -18.25 -0.85
N ILE A 164 13.61 -18.04 -2.16
CA ILE A 164 13.07 -16.79 -2.74
C ILE A 164 11.58 -16.65 -2.38
N ASP A 165 10.79 -17.71 -2.58
CA ASP A 165 9.37 -17.72 -2.23
C ASP A 165 9.15 -17.29 -0.77
N LYS A 166 9.94 -17.81 0.17
CA LYS A 166 9.84 -17.43 1.59
C LYS A 166 10.07 -15.94 1.87
N VAL A 167 10.93 -15.26 1.11
CA VAL A 167 11.21 -13.83 1.33
C VAL A 167 10.28 -12.92 0.53
N THR A 168 9.71 -13.40 -0.58
CA THR A 168 8.78 -12.64 -1.43
C THR A 168 7.31 -12.89 -1.12
N THR A 169 7.02 -13.93 -0.34
CA THR A 169 5.67 -14.32 0.04
C THR A 169 5.35 -13.84 1.44
N PHE A 170 4.34 -12.99 1.51
CA PHE A 170 3.75 -12.53 2.75
C PHE A 170 2.63 -13.49 3.17
N ARG A 171 2.68 -13.98 4.41
CA ARG A 171 1.68 -14.90 5.00
C ARG A 171 1.06 -14.25 6.22
N ASP A 172 -0.27 -14.15 6.23
CA ASP A 172 -1.06 -13.67 7.37
C ASP A 172 -2.32 -14.53 7.49
N GLY A 173 -2.32 -15.43 8.48
CA GLY A 173 -3.31 -16.50 8.59
C GLY A 173 -3.37 -17.37 7.33
N ASP A 174 -4.58 -17.54 6.79
CA ASP A 174 -4.84 -18.31 5.57
C ASP A 174 -4.51 -17.55 4.27
N VAL A 175 -4.11 -16.28 4.36
CA VAL A 175 -3.82 -15.46 3.18
C VAL A 175 -2.35 -15.52 2.84
N VAL A 176 -2.08 -15.99 1.62
CA VAL A 176 -0.75 -16.01 1.02
C VAL A 176 -0.73 -14.98 -0.10
N LEU A 177 -0.02 -13.86 0.10
CA LEU A 177 0.22 -12.85 -0.91
C LEU A 177 1.66 -12.99 -1.40
N THR A 178 1.84 -13.50 -2.61
CA THR A 178 3.14 -13.47 -3.27
C THR A 178 3.24 -12.26 -4.19
N TYR A 179 4.34 -11.52 -4.05
CA TYR A 179 4.72 -10.45 -4.98
C TYR A 179 5.69 -10.94 -6.04
N PHE A 180 6.07 -12.21 -5.94
CA PHE A 180 6.77 -12.99 -6.95
C PHE A 180 5.77 -13.94 -7.58
N ASN A 181 4.89 -13.40 -8.42
CA ASN A 181 3.72 -14.09 -8.96
C ASN A 181 4.08 -14.99 -10.16
N ILE A 182 5.17 -15.74 -10.04
CA ILE A 182 5.66 -16.66 -11.04
C ILE A 182 6.08 -17.95 -10.35
N GLY A 183 5.31 -19.02 -10.54
CA GLY A 183 5.65 -20.36 -10.06
C GLY A 183 7.00 -20.82 -10.62
N LEU A 184 7.63 -21.83 -9.99
CA LEU A 184 8.94 -22.34 -10.43
C LEU A 184 8.97 -22.71 -11.93
N ASP A 185 7.93 -23.36 -12.44
CA ASP A 185 7.88 -23.74 -13.86
C ASP A 185 7.69 -22.54 -14.78
N GLY A 186 6.91 -21.54 -14.36
CA GLY A 186 6.83 -20.26 -15.05
C GLY A 186 8.19 -19.54 -15.06
N TYR A 187 8.93 -19.61 -13.94
CA TYR A 187 10.25 -19.01 -13.83
C TYR A 187 11.27 -19.72 -14.70
N LYS A 188 11.24 -21.05 -14.78
CA LYS A 188 12.08 -21.82 -15.73
C LYS A 188 11.83 -21.39 -17.16
N LYS A 189 10.57 -21.24 -17.56
CA LYS A 189 10.23 -20.72 -18.89
C LYS A 189 10.82 -19.33 -19.11
N LEU A 190 10.67 -18.42 -18.15
CA LEU A 190 11.29 -17.08 -18.24
C LEU A 190 12.82 -17.17 -18.38
N TYR A 191 13.46 -18.06 -17.62
CA TYR A 191 14.90 -18.30 -17.68
C TYR A 191 15.31 -18.81 -19.07
N ASP A 192 14.62 -19.81 -19.60
CA ASP A 192 14.89 -20.38 -20.93
C ASP A 192 14.73 -19.31 -22.03
N ASP A 193 13.66 -18.52 -21.94
CA ASP A 193 13.32 -17.50 -22.94
C ASP A 193 14.26 -16.28 -22.90
N ASN A 194 14.86 -15.93 -21.74
CA ASN A 194 15.54 -14.63 -21.58
C ASN A 194 16.99 -14.71 -21.05
N PHE A 195 17.35 -15.75 -20.30
CA PHE A 195 18.60 -15.80 -19.54
C PHE A 195 19.54 -16.92 -19.99
N LYS A 196 19.00 -18.02 -20.52
CA LYS A 196 19.76 -19.20 -20.88
C LYS A 196 20.94 -18.89 -21.80
N ASP A 197 20.71 -18.18 -22.90
CA ASP A 197 21.77 -17.81 -23.86
C ASP A 197 22.89 -16.99 -23.22
N ALA A 198 22.54 -16.08 -22.29
CA ALA A 198 23.53 -15.30 -21.57
C ALA A 198 24.37 -16.18 -20.65
N TYR A 199 23.75 -17.12 -19.92
CA TYR A 199 24.47 -18.07 -19.08
C TYR A 199 25.33 -19.04 -19.89
N ASP A 200 24.83 -19.54 -21.02
CA ASP A 200 25.57 -20.42 -21.92
C ASP A 200 26.76 -19.68 -22.54
N SER A 201 26.58 -18.42 -22.96
CA SER A 201 27.67 -17.58 -23.43
C SER A 201 28.70 -17.32 -22.33
N MET A 202 28.28 -17.08 -21.09
CA MET A 202 29.22 -16.91 -19.98
C MET A 202 29.96 -18.22 -19.66
N ALA A 203 29.33 -19.38 -19.81
CA ALA A 203 29.96 -20.68 -19.57
C ALA A 203 30.89 -21.14 -20.70
N ASN A 204 30.70 -20.64 -21.92
CA ASN A 204 31.51 -21.01 -23.09
C ASN A 204 32.90 -20.35 -23.03
N SER A 205 33.96 -21.11 -22.73
CA SER A 205 35.33 -20.58 -22.70
C SER A 205 35.80 -19.97 -24.03
N ASN A 206 35.21 -20.35 -25.17
CA ASN A 206 35.64 -19.89 -26.49
C ASN A 206 35.27 -18.43 -26.80
N VAL A 207 34.33 -17.83 -26.06
CA VAL A 207 34.01 -16.41 -26.23
C VAL A 207 34.94 -15.48 -25.44
N PHE A 208 35.80 -16.05 -24.60
CA PHE A 208 36.75 -15.32 -23.78
C PHE A 208 38.10 -15.19 -24.48
N LYS A 209 38.83 -14.13 -24.16
CA LYS A 209 40.21 -13.97 -24.60
C LYS A 209 41.14 -14.72 -23.66
N THR A 210 41.97 -15.57 -24.26
CA THR A 210 43.05 -16.31 -23.60
C THR A 210 44.27 -16.28 -24.52
N THR A 211 45.10 -15.23 -24.47
CA THR A 211 46.35 -15.24 -25.24
C THR A 211 47.40 -16.20 -24.68
N ALA A 212 48.43 -16.41 -25.50
CA ALA A 212 49.64 -17.13 -25.11
C ALA A 212 50.22 -16.58 -23.80
N LEU A 213 50.56 -17.52 -22.92
CA LEU A 213 51.05 -17.27 -21.57
C LEU A 213 52.36 -16.48 -21.57
N ILE A 214 52.53 -15.58 -20.58
CA ILE A 214 53.86 -15.05 -20.25
C ILE A 214 54.75 -16.26 -19.91
N SER A 215 55.89 -16.37 -20.58
CA SER A 215 56.81 -17.49 -20.36
C SER A 215 57.34 -17.49 -18.93
N GLU A 216 57.67 -18.67 -18.39
CA GLU A 216 58.25 -18.79 -17.05
C GLU A 216 59.48 -17.89 -16.88
N VAL A 217 60.32 -17.82 -17.92
CA VAL A 217 61.54 -17.00 -17.96
C VAL A 217 61.21 -15.50 -17.89
N ASN A 218 60.14 -15.05 -18.55
CA ASN A 218 59.69 -13.66 -18.49
C ASN A 218 59.14 -13.31 -17.08
N ILE A 219 58.44 -14.25 -16.43
CA ILE A 219 57.98 -14.08 -15.04
C ILE A 219 59.16 -14.00 -14.07
N GLN A 220 60.16 -14.89 -14.22
CA GLN A 220 61.39 -14.87 -13.42
C GLN A 220 62.19 -13.57 -13.63
N ALA A 221 62.26 -13.07 -14.86
CA ALA A 221 62.88 -11.78 -15.16
C ALA A 221 62.15 -10.62 -14.46
N TYR A 222 60.82 -10.61 -14.47
CA TYR A 222 60.02 -9.65 -13.71
C TYR A 222 60.31 -9.73 -12.20
N ASP A 223 60.24 -10.93 -11.62
CA ASP A 223 60.45 -11.15 -10.19
C ASP A 223 61.86 -10.72 -9.75
N GLY A 224 62.88 -11.14 -10.50
CA GLY A 224 64.27 -10.76 -10.25
C GLY A 224 64.54 -9.26 -10.40
N ALA A 225 63.85 -8.58 -11.31
CA ALA A 225 64.03 -7.14 -11.54
C ALA A 225 63.31 -6.28 -10.48
N THR A 226 62.18 -6.75 -9.97
CA THR A 226 61.35 -6.03 -9.00
C THR A 226 61.72 -6.32 -7.54
N SER A 227 62.13 -7.55 -7.21
CA SER A 227 62.57 -7.95 -5.86
C SER A 227 63.77 -7.16 -5.34
N LYS A 228 64.68 -6.75 -6.22
CA LYS A 228 65.85 -5.92 -5.84
C LYS A 228 65.51 -4.47 -5.54
N ASN A 229 64.32 -4.02 -5.95
CA ASN A 229 63.91 -2.61 -5.93
C ASN A 229 62.74 -2.31 -4.98
N VAL A 230 62.05 -3.33 -4.47
CA VAL A 230 60.84 -3.19 -3.65
C VAL A 230 60.87 -4.25 -2.54
N THR A 231 60.69 -3.84 -1.28
CA THR A 231 60.71 -4.70 -0.09
C THR A 231 59.57 -5.73 0.01
N ASP A 232 58.62 -5.74 -0.94
CA ASP A 232 57.49 -6.67 -1.01
C ASP A 232 57.43 -7.39 -2.38
N SER A 233 58.13 -8.53 -2.48
CA SER A 233 58.28 -9.35 -3.70
C SER A 233 57.20 -10.43 -3.90
N THR A 234 56.09 -10.39 -3.17
CA THR A 234 55.05 -11.43 -3.24
C THR A 234 54.37 -11.54 -4.62
N GLY A 235 54.50 -10.51 -5.46
CA GLY A 235 53.95 -10.48 -6.82
C GLY A 235 54.52 -11.60 -7.72
N GLY A 236 55.80 -11.58 -8.04
CA GLY A 236 56.36 -12.49 -9.06
C GLY A 236 56.22 -13.97 -8.72
N TYR A 237 56.33 -14.30 -7.43
CA TYR A 237 56.10 -15.66 -6.95
C TYR A 237 54.70 -16.21 -7.27
N LEU A 238 53.63 -15.43 -7.06
CA LEU A 238 52.26 -15.88 -7.34
C LEU A 238 52.02 -16.12 -8.85
N LEU A 239 52.55 -15.26 -9.71
CA LEU A 239 52.51 -15.44 -11.17
C LEU A 239 53.25 -16.70 -11.59
N LEU A 240 54.42 -16.95 -11.00
CA LEU A 240 55.26 -18.10 -11.30
C LEU A 240 54.55 -19.41 -10.93
N GLU A 241 53.97 -19.46 -9.73
CA GLU A 241 53.18 -20.61 -9.28
C GLU A 241 51.95 -20.85 -10.15
N THR A 242 51.26 -19.77 -10.55
CA THR A 242 50.13 -19.87 -11.48
C THR A 242 50.56 -20.45 -12.84
N ALA A 243 51.73 -20.05 -13.36
CA ALA A 243 52.29 -20.59 -14.60
C ALA A 243 52.60 -22.09 -14.47
N ARG A 244 53.31 -22.47 -13.40
CA ARG A 244 53.73 -23.85 -13.14
C ARG A 244 52.56 -24.79 -12.98
N LYS A 245 51.51 -24.36 -12.26
CA LYS A 245 50.29 -25.14 -12.07
C LYS A 245 49.37 -25.15 -13.30
N LYS A 246 49.74 -24.47 -14.40
CA LYS A 246 48.92 -24.30 -15.62
C LYS A 246 47.54 -23.69 -15.34
N GLN A 247 47.46 -22.81 -14.33
CA GLN A 247 46.21 -22.21 -13.85
C GLN A 247 45.89 -20.84 -14.48
N PHE A 248 46.73 -20.35 -15.40
CA PHE A 248 46.54 -19.03 -15.98
C PHE A 248 45.22 -18.86 -16.72
N ASN A 249 44.75 -19.87 -17.44
CA ASN A 249 43.46 -19.81 -18.10
C ASN A 249 42.34 -19.60 -17.08
N ASP A 250 42.41 -20.23 -15.92
CA ASP A 250 41.41 -20.05 -14.86
C ASP A 250 41.45 -18.65 -14.25
N ILE A 251 42.62 -18.02 -14.17
CA ILE A 251 42.77 -16.59 -13.79
C ILE A 251 42.15 -15.68 -14.86
N LEU A 252 42.46 -15.92 -16.13
CA LEU A 252 41.94 -15.12 -17.26
C LEU A 252 40.42 -15.24 -17.42
N LEU A 253 39.86 -16.42 -17.14
CA LEU A 253 38.42 -16.68 -17.19
C LEU A 253 37.70 -16.24 -15.90
N GLY A 254 38.42 -15.83 -14.87
CA GLY A 254 37.86 -15.48 -13.57
C GLY A 254 37.42 -16.68 -12.72
N ARG A 255 37.75 -17.90 -13.12
CA ARG A 255 37.48 -19.10 -12.32
C ARG A 255 38.28 -19.11 -11.04
N ARG A 256 39.47 -18.51 -11.03
CA ARG A 256 40.34 -18.46 -9.85
C ARG A 256 40.80 -17.02 -9.59
N ASP A 257 40.91 -16.68 -8.30
CA ASP A 257 41.57 -15.47 -7.83
C ASP A 257 43.07 -15.75 -7.71
N ILE A 258 43.91 -14.90 -8.26
CA ILE A 258 45.37 -15.04 -8.24
C ILE A 258 45.94 -15.07 -6.81
N ASN A 259 45.28 -14.41 -5.86
CA ASN A 259 45.67 -14.46 -4.45
C ASN A 259 45.48 -15.85 -3.83
N ASN A 260 44.66 -16.70 -4.47
CA ASN A 260 44.41 -18.08 -4.07
C ASN A 260 45.19 -19.09 -4.94
N ALA A 261 46.16 -18.65 -5.76
CA ALA A 261 46.97 -19.54 -6.60
C ALA A 261 47.74 -20.61 -5.79
N LEU A 262 48.11 -20.27 -4.54
CA LEU A 262 48.80 -21.18 -3.62
C LEU A 262 47.86 -22.16 -2.91
N ALA A 263 46.55 -21.90 -2.89
CA ALA A 263 45.60 -22.81 -2.26
C ALA A 263 45.40 -24.03 -3.16
N ASP A 264 45.84 -25.20 -2.68
CA ASP A 264 45.73 -26.48 -3.39
C ASP A 264 44.31 -27.05 -3.43
N SER A 265 43.33 -26.40 -2.79
CA SER A 265 41.97 -26.91 -2.81
C SER A 265 41.28 -26.63 -4.14
N GLU A 266 40.78 -27.66 -4.83
CA GLU A 266 39.81 -27.52 -5.93
C GLU A 266 38.60 -26.63 -5.56
N LYS A 267 38.29 -26.55 -4.26
CA LYS A 267 37.26 -25.68 -3.69
C LYS A 267 37.46 -24.18 -3.95
N SER A 268 38.65 -23.74 -4.37
CA SER A 268 38.91 -22.33 -4.72
C SER A 268 38.54 -21.98 -6.16
N ILE A 269 38.23 -22.97 -7.00
CA ILE A 269 37.77 -22.78 -8.37
C ILE A 269 36.29 -22.40 -8.33
N ALA A 270 36.01 -21.15 -8.72
CA ALA A 270 34.66 -20.71 -8.98
C ALA A 270 34.08 -21.52 -10.15
N ASP A 271 32.86 -21.97 -9.94
CA ASP A 271 32.06 -22.60 -10.98
C ASP A 271 31.89 -21.68 -12.18
N ASP A 272 32.09 -22.21 -13.39
CA ASP A 272 31.92 -21.49 -14.66
C ASP A 272 30.57 -20.78 -14.77
N ARG A 273 29.57 -21.39 -14.13
CA ARG A 273 28.19 -20.94 -14.14
C ARG A 273 27.86 -19.99 -13.00
N SER A 274 28.84 -19.62 -12.16
CA SER A 274 28.71 -18.63 -11.08
C SER A 274 29.33 -17.28 -11.49
N PRO A 275 28.63 -16.47 -12.32
CA PRO A 275 29.18 -15.24 -12.89
C PRO A 275 29.56 -14.19 -11.83
N GLU A 276 28.86 -14.14 -10.69
CA GLU A 276 29.15 -13.21 -9.60
C GLU A 276 30.54 -13.46 -8.99
N LYS A 277 30.88 -14.72 -8.72
CA LYS A 277 32.21 -15.10 -8.22
C LYS A 277 33.29 -14.79 -9.24
N ARG A 278 33.01 -15.04 -10.53
CA ARG A 278 33.96 -14.77 -11.61
C ARG A 278 34.25 -13.28 -11.76
N ILE A 279 33.25 -12.42 -11.64
CA ILE A 279 33.44 -10.96 -11.63
C ILE A 279 34.33 -10.50 -10.47
N ILE A 280 34.13 -11.05 -9.27
CA ILE A 280 34.96 -10.74 -8.10
C ILE A 280 36.41 -11.16 -8.37
N ASN A 281 36.62 -12.38 -8.84
CA ASN A 281 37.95 -12.90 -9.17
C ASN A 281 38.62 -12.07 -10.27
N LEU A 282 37.93 -11.75 -11.37
CA LEU A 282 38.45 -10.91 -12.46
C LEU A 282 38.85 -9.53 -11.95
N LYS A 283 38.04 -8.91 -11.10
CA LYS A 283 38.36 -7.60 -10.51
C LYS A 283 39.64 -7.65 -9.66
N ASN A 284 39.80 -8.71 -8.85
CA ASN A 284 40.99 -8.92 -8.05
C ASN A 284 42.22 -9.19 -8.93
N ASN A 285 42.05 -10.00 -9.98
CA ASN A 285 43.10 -10.32 -10.95
C ASN A 285 43.54 -9.05 -11.70
N ILE A 286 42.61 -8.22 -12.19
CA ILE A 286 42.91 -6.93 -12.86
C ILE A 286 43.73 -6.04 -11.92
N LYS A 287 43.30 -5.88 -10.66
CA LYS A 287 44.01 -5.07 -9.66
C LYS A 287 45.43 -5.60 -9.41
N TYR A 288 45.60 -6.92 -9.41
CA TYR A 288 46.92 -7.53 -9.27
C TYR A 288 47.81 -7.23 -10.49
N PHE A 289 47.29 -7.37 -11.72
CA PHE A 289 48.06 -7.06 -12.92
C PHE A 289 48.35 -5.55 -13.09
N ASP A 290 47.48 -4.66 -12.60
CA ASP A 290 47.76 -3.23 -12.45
C ASP A 290 49.01 -2.99 -11.58
N GLU A 291 49.13 -3.73 -10.46
CA GLU A 291 50.27 -3.62 -9.56
C GLU A 291 51.56 -4.13 -10.23
N VAL A 292 51.50 -5.27 -10.92
CA VAL A 292 52.62 -5.85 -11.68
C VAL A 292 53.11 -4.86 -12.73
N GLN A 293 52.21 -4.29 -13.52
CA GLN A 293 52.52 -3.31 -14.56
C GLN A 293 53.17 -2.05 -13.98
N ARG A 294 52.65 -1.56 -12.85
CA ARG A 294 53.20 -0.39 -12.13
C ARG A 294 54.61 -0.67 -11.61
N LYS A 295 54.86 -1.84 -11.03
CA LYS A 295 56.19 -2.25 -10.55
C LYS A 295 57.19 -2.36 -11.72
N LEU A 296 56.80 -2.99 -12.83
CA LEU A 296 57.62 -3.05 -14.05
C LEU A 296 57.96 -1.66 -14.58
N THR A 297 56.96 -0.79 -14.68
CA THR A 297 57.16 0.59 -15.15
C THR A 297 58.13 1.35 -14.26
N GLY A 298 58.04 1.19 -12.94
CA GLY A 298 58.97 1.82 -11.99
C GLY A 298 60.41 1.27 -12.07
N VAL A 299 60.60 0.01 -12.45
CA VAL A 299 61.94 -0.56 -12.70
C VAL A 299 62.52 -0.02 -14.01
N ILE A 300 61.71 0.00 -15.08
CA ILE A 300 62.10 0.51 -16.40
C ILE A 300 62.46 1.99 -16.33
N SER A 301 61.69 2.80 -15.58
CA SER A 301 61.96 4.23 -15.42
C SER A 301 63.27 4.53 -14.68
N LYS A 302 63.84 3.55 -13.96
CA LYS A 302 65.17 3.64 -13.34
C LYS A 302 66.31 3.25 -14.29
N GLY A 303 66.02 3.02 -15.57
CA GLY A 303 66.99 2.64 -16.60
C GLY A 303 67.26 1.13 -16.72
N ILE A 304 66.55 0.29 -15.94
CA ILE A 304 66.68 -1.17 -16.04
C ILE A 304 65.70 -1.66 -17.11
N THR A 305 66.18 -1.83 -18.34
CA THR A 305 65.36 -2.26 -19.49
C THR A 305 65.46 -3.75 -19.81
N TRP A 306 66.37 -4.48 -19.15
CA TRP A 306 66.55 -5.90 -19.35
C TRP A 306 66.97 -6.62 -18.06
N TYR A 307 66.74 -7.92 -18.00
CA TYR A 307 67.19 -8.79 -16.90
C TYR A 307 67.85 -10.06 -17.46
N LYS A 308 68.88 -10.56 -16.77
CA LYS A 308 69.56 -11.80 -17.15
C LYS A 308 69.03 -12.96 -16.30
N ILE A 309 68.42 -13.94 -16.96
CA ILE A 309 68.05 -15.23 -16.36
C ILE A 309 68.90 -16.29 -17.05
N GLU A 310 69.73 -16.98 -16.28
CA GLU A 310 70.75 -17.90 -16.80
C GLU A 310 71.63 -17.20 -17.85
N ASN A 311 71.66 -17.69 -19.09
CA ASN A 311 72.41 -17.12 -20.22
C ASN A 311 71.53 -16.32 -21.19
N LYS A 312 70.26 -16.03 -20.83
CA LYS A 312 69.31 -15.30 -21.68
C LYS A 312 69.10 -13.88 -21.15
N ARG A 313 69.15 -12.90 -22.07
CA ARG A 313 68.77 -11.52 -21.82
C ARG A 313 67.30 -11.33 -22.16
N ILE A 314 66.50 -10.95 -21.17
CA ILE A 314 65.06 -10.73 -21.31
C ILE A 314 64.80 -9.24 -21.33
N ASP A 315 64.11 -8.75 -22.37
CA ASP A 315 63.68 -7.35 -22.48
C ASP A 315 62.46 -7.11 -21.58
N LEU A 316 62.59 -6.19 -20.62
CA LEU A 316 61.51 -5.88 -19.68
C LEU A 316 60.39 -5.06 -20.33
N ASN A 317 60.63 -4.37 -21.45
CA ASN A 317 59.56 -3.71 -22.20
C ASN A 317 58.64 -4.75 -22.84
N LEU A 318 59.19 -5.83 -23.39
CA LEU A 318 58.39 -6.94 -23.91
C LEU A 318 57.57 -7.61 -22.79
N VAL A 319 58.16 -7.82 -21.61
CA VAL A 319 57.41 -8.35 -20.44
C VAL A 319 56.28 -7.41 -20.03
N LYS A 320 56.54 -6.09 -20.04
CA LYS A 320 55.52 -5.07 -19.76
C LYS A 320 54.37 -5.11 -20.78
N GLU A 321 54.67 -5.19 -22.07
CA GLU A 321 53.66 -5.31 -23.14
C GLU A 321 52.80 -6.57 -22.96
N GLN A 322 53.41 -7.69 -22.59
CA GLN A 322 52.67 -8.92 -22.32
C GLN A 322 51.76 -8.80 -21.08
N VAL A 323 52.22 -8.15 -20.01
CA VAL A 323 51.41 -7.87 -18.82
C VAL A 323 50.24 -6.94 -19.17
N GLU A 324 50.48 -5.92 -20.00
CA GLU A 324 49.46 -5.01 -20.50
C GLU A 324 48.40 -5.74 -21.34
N GLN A 325 48.83 -6.66 -22.20
CA GLN A 325 47.95 -7.51 -22.98
C GLN A 325 47.08 -8.39 -22.10
N LEU A 326 47.66 -9.10 -21.12
CA LEU A 326 46.89 -9.93 -20.18
C LEU A 326 45.86 -9.12 -19.40
N ARG A 327 46.24 -7.93 -18.94
CA ARG A 327 45.33 -7.00 -18.26
C ARG A 327 44.17 -6.58 -19.16
N ALA A 328 44.45 -6.24 -20.43
CA ALA A 328 43.42 -5.89 -21.39
C ALA A 328 42.45 -7.05 -21.67
N GLU A 329 42.93 -8.29 -21.66
CA GLU A 329 42.07 -9.47 -21.79
C GLU A 329 41.22 -9.73 -20.56
N LEU A 330 41.79 -9.62 -19.36
CA LEU A 330 41.03 -9.70 -18.12
C LEU A 330 39.91 -8.64 -18.09
N GLN A 331 40.21 -7.42 -18.54
CA GLN A 331 39.22 -6.36 -18.65
C GLN A 331 38.13 -6.70 -19.67
N PHE A 332 38.49 -7.20 -20.85
CA PHE A 332 37.53 -7.67 -21.85
C PHE A 332 36.62 -8.78 -21.29
N ASN A 333 37.19 -9.77 -20.63
CA ASN A 333 36.46 -10.88 -20.02
C ASN A 333 35.53 -10.40 -18.88
N PHE A 334 35.99 -9.42 -18.08
CA PHE A 334 35.17 -8.76 -17.05
C PHE A 334 33.98 -8.03 -17.68
N ASP A 335 34.23 -7.23 -18.71
CA ASP A 335 33.19 -6.44 -19.37
C ASP A 335 32.15 -7.33 -20.06
N LEU A 336 32.57 -8.47 -20.62
CA LEU A 336 31.68 -9.46 -21.20
C LEU A 336 30.68 -10.02 -20.17
N ILE A 337 31.18 -10.54 -19.04
CA ILE A 337 30.33 -11.11 -17.97
C ILE A 337 29.47 -10.02 -17.33
N ASN A 338 30.05 -8.85 -17.05
CA ASN A 338 29.36 -7.74 -16.40
C ASN A 338 28.22 -7.20 -17.28
N SER A 339 28.42 -7.14 -18.59
CA SER A 339 27.39 -6.74 -19.54
C SER A 339 26.23 -7.74 -19.60
N ALA A 340 26.52 -9.05 -19.57
CA ALA A 340 25.50 -10.09 -19.49
C ALA A 340 24.69 -9.98 -18.18
N LEU A 341 25.36 -9.82 -17.04
CA LEU A 341 24.70 -9.63 -15.74
C LEU A 341 23.82 -8.37 -15.70
N LYS A 342 24.28 -7.25 -16.26
CA LYS A 342 23.46 -6.03 -16.38
C LYS A 342 22.20 -6.23 -17.22
N LYS A 343 22.27 -7.02 -18.29
CA LYS A 343 21.09 -7.37 -19.11
C LYS A 343 20.10 -8.24 -18.34
N ILE A 344 20.59 -9.23 -17.60
CA ILE A 344 19.77 -10.08 -16.73
C ILE A 344 19.08 -9.22 -15.65
N ASP A 345 19.84 -8.37 -14.94
CA ASP A 345 19.32 -7.49 -13.90
C ASP A 345 18.25 -6.52 -14.45
N ALA A 346 18.51 -5.92 -15.62
CA ALA A 346 17.54 -5.04 -16.28
C ALA A 346 16.25 -5.77 -16.66
N THR A 347 16.33 -7.04 -17.05
CA THR A 347 15.17 -7.87 -17.40
C THR A 347 14.35 -8.22 -16.15
N ILE A 348 15.02 -8.62 -15.06
CA ILE A 348 14.38 -8.89 -13.76
C ILE A 348 13.68 -7.62 -13.22
N SER A 349 14.35 -6.47 -13.26
CA SER A 349 13.76 -5.19 -12.82
C SER A 349 12.52 -4.81 -13.63
N LYS A 350 12.49 -5.10 -14.94
CA LYS A 350 11.34 -4.83 -15.84
C LYS A 350 10.20 -5.83 -15.71
N ALA A 351 10.43 -7.04 -15.19
CA ALA A 351 9.39 -8.06 -15.06
C ALA A 351 8.29 -7.59 -14.08
N LYS A 352 7.05 -7.48 -14.55
CA LYS A 352 5.93 -6.98 -13.73
C LYS A 352 5.62 -7.88 -12.54
N ASP A 353 5.79 -9.19 -12.73
CA ASP A 353 5.43 -10.23 -11.75
C ASP A 353 6.53 -10.53 -10.72
N MET A 354 7.63 -9.77 -10.74
CA MET A 354 8.77 -9.94 -9.83
C MET A 354 8.93 -8.72 -8.93
N GLY A 355 8.23 -8.71 -7.82
CA GLY A 355 8.31 -7.68 -6.81
C GLY A 355 8.58 -8.25 -5.43
N GLN A 356 8.92 -7.35 -4.52
CA GLN A 356 8.93 -7.59 -3.09
C GLN A 356 8.02 -6.56 -2.42
N VAL A 357 7.49 -6.89 -1.24
CA VAL A 357 6.57 -6.01 -0.53
C VAL A 357 7.21 -5.39 0.69
N VAL A 358 7.03 -4.09 0.84
CA VAL A 358 7.12 -3.40 2.12
C VAL A 358 5.68 -3.17 2.56
N TYR A 359 5.29 -3.75 3.69
CA TYR A 359 3.94 -3.60 4.22
C TYR A 359 3.94 -2.65 5.41
N PHE A 360 2.89 -1.86 5.52
CA PHE A 360 2.53 -1.17 6.75
C PHE A 360 1.02 -1.18 6.90
N SER A 361 0.56 -0.99 8.12
CA SER A 361 -0.85 -1.02 8.44
C SER A 361 -1.24 0.18 9.25
N SER A 362 -2.42 0.70 8.98
CA SER A 362 -2.99 1.74 9.81
C SER A 362 -4.51 1.62 9.85
N ASN A 363 -5.10 2.19 10.88
CA ASN A 363 -6.54 2.16 11.09
C ASN A 363 -7.12 3.53 10.76
N THR A 364 -8.17 3.55 9.93
CA THR A 364 -9.03 4.73 9.78
C THR A 364 -10.08 4.73 10.88
N GLN A 365 -9.63 4.92 12.13
CA GLN A 365 -10.60 5.06 13.21
C GLN A 365 -11.39 6.34 12.94
N ALA A 366 -12.71 6.23 12.84
CA ALA A 366 -13.56 7.41 12.82
C ALA A 366 -13.65 8.01 14.24
N LEU A 367 -12.51 8.35 14.83
CA LEU A 367 -12.46 9.17 16.03
C LEU A 367 -13.13 10.53 15.76
N ASP A 368 -13.14 10.97 14.50
CA ASP A 368 -13.83 12.19 14.10
C ASP A 368 -15.37 12.08 14.06
N LEU A 369 -15.96 10.89 14.13
CA LEU A 369 -17.39 10.79 14.45
C LEU A 369 -17.65 11.19 15.92
N LYS A 370 -16.67 11.06 16.81
CA LYS A 370 -16.78 11.50 18.21
C LYS A 370 -16.54 13.01 18.38
N THR A 371 -15.72 13.63 17.52
CA THR A 371 -15.35 15.05 17.63
C THR A 371 -16.07 15.99 16.64
N ALA A 372 -16.36 15.56 15.41
CA ALA A 372 -17.21 16.32 14.48
C ALA A 372 -18.69 15.92 14.54
N GLY A 373 -18.99 14.73 15.07
CA GLY A 373 -20.34 14.32 15.44
C GLY A 373 -20.74 14.89 16.80
N GLY A 374 -20.74 16.21 16.95
CA GLY A 374 -21.59 16.83 17.96
C GLY A 374 -23.00 16.27 17.79
N ASN A 375 -23.73 16.02 18.88
CA ASN A 375 -25.12 15.55 18.84
C ASN A 375 -25.89 16.34 17.77
N ILE A 376 -26.09 15.72 16.60
CA ILE A 376 -26.68 16.44 15.47
C ILE A 376 -28.15 16.58 15.82
N LEU A 377 -28.56 17.80 16.12
CA LEU A 377 -29.96 18.16 16.30
C LEU A 377 -30.63 18.03 14.93
N PHE A 378 -31.53 17.07 14.78
CA PHE A 378 -32.35 16.94 13.58
C PHE A 378 -33.70 17.57 13.82
N LEU A 379 -34.08 18.54 13.00
CA LEU A 379 -35.41 19.14 13.07
C LEU A 379 -36.43 18.18 12.46
N ASP A 380 -37.47 17.88 13.23
CA ASP A 380 -38.53 16.93 12.91
C ASP A 380 -39.87 17.65 12.77
N LEU A 381 -40.64 17.27 11.76
CA LEU A 381 -42.03 17.72 11.58
C LEU A 381 -42.93 16.50 11.35
N GLY A 382 -44.09 16.46 12.00
CA GLY A 382 -44.94 15.27 11.95
C GLY A 382 -46.34 15.43 12.50
N PHE A 383 -47.01 14.29 12.65
CA PHE A 383 -48.31 14.15 13.30
C PHE A 383 -48.14 13.39 14.60
N THR A 384 -48.74 13.90 15.68
CA THR A 384 -48.71 13.26 16.99
C THR A 384 -50.13 13.00 17.50
N SER A 385 -50.33 11.85 18.11
CA SER A 385 -51.56 11.47 18.82
C SER A 385 -51.25 11.43 20.30
N ILE A 386 -51.96 12.24 21.09
CA ILE A 386 -51.84 12.28 22.54
C ILE A 386 -53.04 11.54 23.16
N PHE A 387 -52.78 10.75 24.19
CA PHE A 387 -53.74 9.98 24.96
C PHE A 387 -53.63 10.38 26.44
N ALA A 388 -54.70 10.93 27.02
CA ALA A 388 -54.72 11.37 28.41
C ALA A 388 -56.07 11.06 29.07
N THR A 389 -56.09 10.88 30.40
CA THR A 389 -57.32 10.61 31.15
C THR A 389 -58.08 11.89 31.46
N ASP A 390 -59.31 11.98 30.94
CA ASP A 390 -60.19 13.14 31.05
C ASP A 390 -60.82 13.27 32.45
N LEU A 391 -61.80 14.16 32.62
CA LEU A 391 -62.46 14.37 33.90
C LEU A 391 -63.36 13.20 34.34
N ASN A 392 -63.81 12.37 33.38
CA ASN A 392 -64.62 11.17 33.61
C ASN A 392 -63.77 9.91 33.76
N ASN A 393 -62.44 10.03 33.80
CA ASN A 393 -61.48 8.93 33.72
C ASN A 393 -61.53 8.12 32.42
N GLU A 394 -62.09 8.67 31.35
CA GLU A 394 -62.03 8.10 30.00
C GLU A 394 -60.74 8.55 29.29
N ILE A 395 -60.30 7.77 28.29
CA ILE A 395 -59.11 8.11 27.51
C ILE A 395 -59.51 9.08 26.40
N ALA A 396 -59.07 10.33 26.50
CA ALA A 396 -59.20 11.31 25.42
C ALA A 396 -58.08 11.13 24.39
N HIS A 397 -58.44 11.07 23.11
CA HIS A 397 -57.51 11.10 21.98
C HIS A 397 -57.44 12.51 21.38
N ILE A 398 -56.24 13.07 21.31
CA ILE A 398 -56.01 14.46 20.88
C ILE A 398 -54.98 14.47 19.74
N PRO A 399 -55.41 14.55 18.48
CA PRO A 399 -54.51 14.63 17.33
C PRO A 399 -53.91 16.03 17.21
N LYS A 400 -52.61 16.11 16.93
CA LYS A 400 -51.87 17.37 16.80
C LYS A 400 -50.79 17.31 15.72
N LEU A 401 -50.40 18.47 15.22
CA LEU A 401 -49.13 18.63 14.49
C LEU A 401 -47.98 18.70 15.49
N PHE A 402 -46.82 18.18 15.12
CA PHE A 402 -45.61 18.11 15.94
C PHE A 402 -44.45 18.79 15.23
N VAL A 403 -43.73 19.66 15.94
CA VAL A 403 -42.42 20.18 15.52
C VAL A 403 -41.45 20.02 16.67
N GLY A 404 -40.30 19.42 16.41
CA GLY A 404 -39.31 19.17 17.44
C GLY A 404 -37.92 18.95 16.88
N PHE A 405 -37.04 18.47 17.74
CA PHE A 405 -35.74 17.98 17.34
C PHE A 405 -35.43 16.62 17.97
N SER A 406 -34.64 15.82 17.28
CA SER A 406 -34.13 14.54 17.78
C SER A 406 -32.63 14.62 18.05
N ILE A 407 -32.23 14.19 19.25
CA ILE A 407 -30.84 14.01 19.68
C ILE A 407 -30.50 12.53 19.57
N TYR A 408 -29.60 12.16 18.66
CA TYR A 408 -29.20 10.75 18.50
C TYR A 408 -28.18 10.31 19.54
N PHE A 409 -28.34 9.10 20.07
CA PHE A 409 -27.37 8.52 21.02
C PHE A 409 -26.04 8.14 20.36
N ARG A 410 -26.03 8.02 19.02
CA ARG A 410 -24.80 7.90 18.23
C ARG A 410 -24.82 8.85 17.05
N PRO A 411 -23.66 9.43 16.69
CA PRO A 411 -23.53 10.29 15.54
C PRO A 411 -23.91 9.54 14.26
N ILE A 412 -24.59 10.26 13.38
CA ILE A 412 -25.02 9.74 12.08
C ILE A 412 -24.24 10.49 11.02
N ASP A 413 -23.47 9.74 10.24
CA ASP A 413 -22.72 10.32 9.13
C ASP A 413 -23.69 10.90 8.08
N SER A 414 -23.66 12.22 7.91
CA SER A 414 -24.45 12.92 6.90
C SER A 414 -24.06 12.53 5.47
N ASN A 415 -22.84 12.04 5.24
CA ASN A 415 -22.38 11.58 3.93
C ASN A 415 -22.94 10.20 3.57
N THR A 416 -23.32 9.35 4.52
CA THR A 416 -24.10 8.12 4.22
C THR A 416 -25.48 8.43 3.60
N ARG A 417 -25.93 9.69 3.67
CA ARG A 417 -27.16 10.18 3.02
C ARG A 417 -26.95 10.50 1.54
N ARG A 418 -25.72 10.81 1.13
CA ARG A 418 -25.39 11.14 -0.25
C ARG A 418 -25.13 9.81 -0.95
N GLY A 419 -26.01 9.39 -1.87
CA GLY A 419 -25.85 8.17 -2.70
C GLY A 419 -24.64 8.21 -3.65
N LYS A 420 -23.51 8.78 -3.21
CA LYS A 420 -22.24 8.86 -3.93
C LYS A 420 -21.51 7.52 -3.99
N PHE A 421 -21.94 6.54 -3.20
CA PHE A 421 -21.45 5.19 -3.28
C PHE A 421 -22.36 4.40 -4.23
N LYS A 422 -21.81 3.87 -5.33
CA LYS A 422 -22.56 3.06 -6.30
C LYS A 422 -23.16 1.85 -5.57
N ASP A 423 -24.48 1.64 -5.71
CA ASP A 423 -25.16 0.44 -5.20
C ASP A 423 -24.65 -0.79 -5.97
N TYR A 424 -24.29 -1.83 -5.23
CA TYR A 424 -23.80 -3.12 -5.75
C TYR A 424 -24.97 -3.95 -6.29
N LYS A 425 -25.50 -3.61 -7.46
CA LYS A 425 -26.60 -4.39 -8.07
C LYS A 425 -26.19 -5.43 -9.12
N ASP A 426 -24.90 -5.55 -9.51
CA ASP A 426 -24.53 -6.37 -10.67
C ASP A 426 -23.61 -7.59 -10.42
N ALA A 427 -23.33 -7.99 -9.18
CA ALA A 427 -22.49 -9.18 -8.96
C ALA A 427 -23.22 -10.52 -9.08
N LYS A 428 -24.56 -10.53 -9.07
CA LYS A 428 -25.33 -11.76 -9.30
C LYS A 428 -25.37 -12.16 -10.79
N ASN A 429 -25.00 -11.26 -11.71
CA ASN A 429 -25.07 -11.48 -13.16
C ASN A 429 -23.71 -11.59 -13.85
N MET A 430 -22.59 -11.52 -13.12
CA MET A 430 -21.28 -11.77 -13.73
C MET A 430 -20.99 -13.26 -13.67
N GLY A 431 -20.98 -13.89 -14.84
CA GLY A 431 -20.56 -15.28 -15.04
C GLY A 431 -19.14 -15.55 -14.51
N CYS A 432 -18.73 -16.81 -14.60
CA CYS A 432 -17.38 -17.26 -14.21
C CYS A 432 -16.28 -16.30 -14.71
N ILE A 433 -15.32 -15.98 -13.84
CA ILE A 433 -14.24 -15.03 -14.16
C ILE A 433 -13.28 -15.73 -15.14
N VAL A 434 -13.53 -15.57 -16.43
CA VAL A 434 -12.63 -16.06 -17.48
C VAL A 434 -11.54 -15.00 -17.71
N ASN A 435 -10.46 -15.09 -16.93
CA ASN A 435 -9.14 -14.45 -17.06
C ASN A 435 -8.68 -13.60 -15.86
N ASN A 436 -7.47 -13.91 -15.39
CA ASN A 436 -6.73 -13.32 -14.26
C ASN A 436 -6.43 -11.80 -14.34
N ASN A 437 -6.84 -11.11 -15.41
CA ASN A 437 -6.42 -9.73 -15.68
C ASN A 437 -7.45 -8.65 -15.29
N SER A 438 -8.64 -9.02 -14.81
CA SER A 438 -9.70 -8.08 -14.42
C SER A 438 -10.11 -8.19 -12.94
N LEU A 439 -9.14 -8.40 -12.05
CA LEU A 439 -9.34 -8.34 -10.59
C LEU A 439 -9.49 -6.90 -10.04
N SER A 440 -9.61 -5.88 -10.91
CA SER A 440 -9.37 -4.48 -10.53
C SER A 440 -10.58 -3.64 -10.11
N GLU A 441 -11.82 -4.15 -10.11
CA GLU A 441 -12.97 -3.30 -9.77
C GLU A 441 -14.03 -4.01 -8.92
N TYR A 442 -13.66 -4.44 -7.72
CA TYR A 442 -14.64 -4.90 -6.73
C TYR A 442 -14.58 -4.03 -5.46
N GLY A 443 -15.40 -2.98 -5.46
CA GLY A 443 -15.70 -2.22 -4.25
C GLY A 443 -16.73 -2.95 -3.37
N PRO A 444 -16.58 -2.96 -2.04
CA PRO A 444 -17.54 -3.56 -1.13
C PRO A 444 -18.87 -2.80 -1.11
N ASP A 445 -19.93 -3.56 -0.82
CA ASP A 445 -21.29 -3.08 -0.59
C ASP A 445 -21.34 -2.07 0.58
N TYR A 446 -21.68 -0.81 0.27
CA TYR A 446 -21.89 0.26 1.25
C TYR A 446 -23.26 0.17 1.94
N GLY A 447 -24.03 -0.87 1.65
CA GLY A 447 -25.40 -1.05 2.13
C GLY A 447 -25.57 -1.50 3.59
N ILE A 448 -24.51 -1.84 4.35
CA ILE A 448 -24.71 -2.71 5.54
C ILE A 448 -24.24 -2.12 6.88
N ALA A 449 -23.12 -1.39 6.96
CA ALA A 449 -22.56 -1.05 8.28
C ALA A 449 -23.39 -0.05 9.11
N SER A 450 -24.16 0.84 8.49
CA SER A 450 -25.04 1.80 9.19
C SER A 450 -26.49 1.34 9.34
N ARG A 451 -26.88 0.20 8.74
CA ARG A 451 -28.31 -0.17 8.66
C ARG A 451 -28.83 -0.94 9.87
N TRP A 452 -27.98 -1.60 10.66
CA TRP A 452 -28.42 -2.57 11.67
C TRP A 452 -28.10 -2.22 13.13
N ASN A 453 -27.28 -1.20 13.41
CA ASN A 453 -27.04 -0.82 14.80
C ASN A 453 -28.24 -0.06 15.37
N ILE A 454 -28.94 -0.67 16.32
CA ILE A 454 -30.12 -0.08 16.99
C ILE A 454 -29.81 1.28 17.62
N TRP A 455 -28.60 1.47 18.17
CA TRP A 455 -28.17 2.72 18.80
C TRP A 455 -27.97 3.88 17.82
N GLN A 456 -27.77 3.59 16.53
CA GLN A 456 -27.73 4.62 15.48
C GLN A 456 -29.13 5.03 15.01
N ARG A 457 -30.16 4.24 15.33
CA ARG A 457 -31.57 4.52 14.99
C ARG A 457 -32.36 5.11 16.15
N LEU A 458 -31.91 4.86 17.38
CA LEU A 458 -32.48 5.42 18.60
C LEU A 458 -32.02 6.86 18.85
N SER A 459 -32.96 7.70 19.27
CA SER A 459 -32.76 9.11 19.61
C SER A 459 -33.70 9.51 20.73
N LEU A 460 -33.41 10.64 21.38
CA LEU A 460 -34.32 11.34 22.26
C LEU A 460 -35.00 12.46 21.46
N SER A 461 -36.32 12.40 21.34
CA SER A 461 -37.13 13.43 20.69
C SER A 461 -37.68 14.40 21.72
N VAL A 462 -37.46 15.69 21.46
CA VAL A 462 -37.98 16.82 22.24
C VAL A 462 -38.72 17.72 21.28
N GLY A 463 -39.99 18.05 21.54
CA GLY A 463 -40.70 18.95 20.66
C GLY A 463 -41.94 19.55 21.27
N ILE A 464 -42.63 20.34 20.46
CA ILE A 464 -43.88 21.00 20.81
C ILE A 464 -44.96 20.61 19.81
N THR A 465 -46.19 20.50 20.29
CA THR A 465 -47.36 20.42 19.40
C THR A 465 -47.73 21.79 18.88
N LEU A 466 -48.30 21.86 17.67
CA LEU A 466 -48.80 23.11 17.09
C LEU A 466 -50.33 23.15 17.08
N GLY A 467 -50.87 24.35 17.30
CA GLY A 467 -52.30 24.67 17.15
C GLY A 467 -53.09 24.57 18.45
N SER A 468 -54.18 25.34 18.55
CA SER A 468 -55.09 25.32 19.70
C SER A 468 -55.69 23.92 19.92
N MET A 469 -56.01 23.59 21.18
CA MET A 469 -56.59 22.31 21.54
C MET A 469 -58.10 22.49 21.64
N ASP A 470 -58.84 21.86 20.74
CA ASP A 470 -60.30 21.84 20.79
C ASP A 470 -60.74 20.62 21.62
N ASN A 471 -60.50 20.70 22.93
CA ASN A 471 -60.91 19.69 23.88
C ASN A 471 -61.45 20.39 25.14
N LYS A 472 -62.58 19.93 25.67
CA LYS A 472 -63.25 20.56 26.81
C LYS A 472 -62.46 20.41 28.11
N ASP A 473 -61.73 19.30 28.22
CA ASP A 473 -61.07 18.89 29.46
C ASP A 473 -59.58 19.20 29.45
N PHE A 474 -59.00 19.44 28.27
CA PHE A 474 -57.57 19.69 28.10
C PHE A 474 -57.29 20.98 27.34
N ASP A 475 -56.27 21.68 27.80
CA ASP A 475 -55.66 22.82 27.15
C ASP A 475 -54.15 22.57 26.95
N ASN A 476 -53.55 23.37 26.10
CA ASN A 476 -52.13 23.32 25.82
C ASN A 476 -51.31 23.77 27.03
N TYR A 477 -50.10 23.23 27.17
CA TYR A 477 -49.20 23.59 28.27
C TYR A 477 -48.79 25.08 28.23
N TYR A 478 -48.44 25.60 27.05
CA TYR A 478 -48.07 27.00 26.80
C TYR A 478 -48.76 27.56 25.55
N SER A 479 -49.66 28.53 25.72
CA SER A 479 -50.23 29.38 24.64
C SER A 479 -50.37 28.72 23.26
N GLY A 480 -51.11 27.61 23.19
CA GLY A 480 -51.36 26.89 21.93
C GLY A 480 -50.41 25.73 21.63
N ASN A 481 -49.43 25.44 22.50
CA ASN A 481 -48.45 24.37 22.31
C ASN A 481 -48.30 23.50 23.57
N SER A 482 -48.10 22.19 23.39
CA SER A 482 -47.81 21.23 24.45
C SER A 482 -46.43 20.63 24.26
N LEU A 483 -45.64 20.52 25.34
CA LEU A 483 -44.31 19.92 25.29
C LEU A 483 -44.43 18.40 25.20
N VAL A 484 -43.67 17.77 24.31
CA VAL A 484 -43.56 16.31 24.20
C VAL A 484 -42.10 15.87 24.30
N LEU A 485 -41.86 14.77 25.02
CA LEU A 485 -40.53 14.23 25.28
C LEU A 485 -40.57 12.70 25.26
N GLY A 486 -39.70 12.05 24.49
CA GLY A 486 -39.60 10.59 24.52
C GLY A 486 -38.60 9.97 23.54
N PRO A 487 -38.35 8.66 23.64
CA PRO A 487 -37.54 7.94 22.66
C PRO A 487 -38.14 8.02 21.26
N ALA A 488 -37.27 8.08 20.26
CA ALA A 488 -37.61 8.04 18.85
C ALA A 488 -36.75 7.02 18.11
N TYR A 489 -37.39 6.25 17.24
CA TYR A 489 -36.78 5.23 16.40
C TYR A 489 -36.92 5.59 14.92
N ARG A 490 -35.79 5.70 14.23
CA ARG A 490 -35.74 5.91 12.78
C ARG A 490 -35.88 4.57 12.04
N PHE A 491 -37.06 4.29 11.48
CA PHE A 491 -37.32 3.06 10.72
C PHE A 491 -36.90 3.17 9.24
N ALA A 492 -36.99 4.37 8.65
CA ALA A 492 -36.56 4.64 7.27
C ALA A 492 -35.68 5.89 7.21
N ARG A 493 -35.04 6.17 6.06
CA ARG A 493 -34.06 7.27 5.93
C ARG A 493 -34.58 8.63 6.40
N ALA A 494 -35.85 8.92 6.16
CA ALA A 494 -36.50 10.18 6.48
C ALA A 494 -37.53 10.07 7.60
N PHE A 495 -38.03 8.87 7.91
CA PHE A 495 -39.20 8.67 8.76
C PHE A 495 -38.81 8.11 10.13
N LYS A 496 -39.46 8.66 11.16
CA LYS A 496 -39.28 8.28 12.55
C LYS A 496 -40.62 8.04 13.22
N VAL A 497 -40.63 7.10 14.15
CA VAL A 497 -41.70 6.95 15.12
C VAL A 497 -41.16 7.36 16.48
N SER A 498 -41.86 8.20 17.22
CA SER A 498 -41.52 8.54 18.60
C SER A 498 -42.69 8.32 19.53
N SER A 499 -42.39 8.05 20.79
CA SER A 499 -43.40 7.85 21.82
C SER A 499 -42.88 8.34 23.16
N GLY A 500 -43.75 8.81 24.04
CA GLY A 500 -43.33 9.23 25.37
C GLY A 500 -44.41 10.01 26.09
N VAL A 501 -43.99 11.07 26.78
CA VAL A 501 -44.87 11.90 27.61
C VAL A 501 -45.16 13.23 26.93
N ALA A 502 -46.42 13.63 26.93
CA ALA A 502 -46.91 14.95 26.57
C ALA A 502 -47.39 15.68 27.83
N LEU A 503 -46.92 16.90 28.06
CA LEU A 503 -47.42 17.74 29.15
C LEU A 503 -48.63 18.55 28.67
N LEU A 504 -49.75 18.41 29.36
CA LEU A 504 -51.02 19.08 29.08
C LEU A 504 -51.51 19.85 30.31
N LYS A 505 -52.40 20.82 30.11
CA LYS A 505 -53.18 21.43 31.20
C LYS A 505 -54.56 20.80 31.22
N ARG A 506 -54.97 20.20 32.34
CA ARG A 506 -56.33 19.68 32.51
C ARG A 506 -57.19 20.71 33.24
N SER A 507 -58.41 20.91 32.77
CA SER A 507 -59.45 21.69 33.46
C SER A 507 -59.75 21.06 34.83
N SER A 508 -60.20 21.87 35.80
CA SER A 508 -60.61 21.35 37.11
C SER A 508 -61.89 20.53 36.99
N THR A 509 -62.02 19.47 37.80
CA THR A 509 -63.28 18.71 37.95
C THR A 509 -64.41 19.62 38.46
N ASN A 510 -64.06 20.67 39.21
CA ASN A 510 -65.02 21.69 39.63
C ASN A 510 -65.04 22.83 38.59
N PRO A 511 -66.14 23.01 37.83
CA PRO A 511 -66.24 24.05 36.81
C PRO A 511 -66.19 25.48 37.37
N LEU A 512 -66.34 25.65 38.69
CA LEU A 512 -66.21 26.94 39.37
C LEU A 512 -64.74 27.35 39.60
N ILE A 513 -63.79 26.43 39.45
CA ILE A 513 -62.36 26.68 39.63
C ILE A 513 -61.70 26.76 38.26
N SER A 514 -61.18 27.94 37.91
CA SER A 514 -60.48 28.18 36.64
C SER A 514 -59.02 27.69 36.64
N GLU A 515 -58.55 27.15 37.76
CA GLU A 515 -57.21 26.58 37.89
C GLU A 515 -57.08 25.35 37.00
N LYS A 516 -56.01 25.33 36.20
CA LYS A 516 -55.65 24.18 35.36
C LYS A 516 -54.42 23.53 35.93
N HIS A 517 -54.47 22.22 36.11
CA HIS A 517 -53.34 21.45 36.62
C HIS A 517 -52.56 20.81 35.47
N VAL A 518 -51.25 20.71 35.60
CA VAL A 518 -50.39 20.06 34.61
C VAL A 518 -50.52 18.55 34.77
N VAL A 519 -50.86 17.85 33.70
CA VAL A 519 -50.98 16.40 33.66
C VAL A 519 -50.12 15.82 32.56
N ALA A 520 -49.67 14.58 32.76
CA ALA A 520 -48.91 13.83 31.77
C ALA A 520 -49.86 12.94 30.94
N GLY A 521 -49.82 13.09 29.62
CA GLY A 521 -50.43 12.16 28.67
C GLY A 521 -49.37 11.31 27.98
N ALA A 522 -49.75 10.14 27.48
CA ALA A 522 -48.91 9.37 26.57
C ALA A 522 -49.03 9.94 25.16
N TYR A 523 -47.95 9.95 24.37
CA TYR A 523 -48.03 10.30 22.94
C TYR A 523 -47.34 9.28 22.06
N VAL A 524 -47.81 9.21 20.81
CA VAL A 524 -47.15 8.53 19.69
C VAL A 524 -47.13 9.48 18.50
N SER A 525 -45.96 9.66 17.89
CA SER A 525 -45.74 10.59 16.78
C SER A 525 -45.07 9.90 15.60
N LEU A 526 -45.49 10.26 14.39
CA LEU A 526 -44.84 9.93 13.13
C LEU A 526 -44.27 11.23 12.55
N SER A 527 -42.94 11.30 12.41
CA SER A 527 -42.24 12.51 11.97
C SER A 527 -41.27 12.27 10.81
N VAL A 528 -40.97 13.35 10.10
CA VAL A 528 -40.06 13.41 8.97
C VAL A 528 -38.96 14.45 9.23
N ASP A 529 -37.72 14.11 8.90
CA ASP A 529 -36.58 15.04 8.95
C ASP A 529 -36.78 16.22 7.95
N ILE A 530 -36.71 17.48 8.41
CA ILE A 530 -36.95 18.68 7.56
C ILE A 530 -35.98 18.83 6.38
N ASP A 531 -34.75 18.32 6.51
CA ASP A 531 -33.77 18.29 5.40
C ASP A 531 -34.29 17.56 4.14
N VAL A 532 -35.30 16.72 4.29
CA VAL A 532 -35.97 16.03 3.18
C VAL A 532 -37.08 16.88 2.60
N ILE A 533 -37.79 17.66 3.42
CA ILE A 533 -38.87 18.55 2.97
C ILE A 533 -38.32 19.67 2.08
N SER A 534 -37.15 20.23 2.42
CA SER A 534 -36.50 21.24 1.57
C SER A 534 -36.20 20.71 0.16
N LYS A 535 -35.80 19.44 0.04
CA LYS A 535 -35.57 18.76 -1.24
C LYS A 535 -36.85 18.31 -1.95
N ILE A 536 -37.88 17.92 -1.21
CA ILE A 536 -39.19 17.64 -1.80
C ILE A 536 -39.69 18.90 -2.48
N SER A 537 -39.61 20.07 -1.83
CA SER A 537 -39.93 21.37 -2.45
C SER A 537 -39.23 21.55 -3.81
N ASP A 538 -37.97 21.14 -3.94
CA ASP A 538 -37.22 21.24 -5.20
C ASP A 538 -37.71 20.24 -6.26
N VAL A 539 -38.10 19.03 -5.86
CA VAL A 539 -38.72 18.03 -6.75
C VAL A 539 -40.15 18.44 -7.13
N THR A 540 -40.96 18.98 -6.21
CA THR A 540 -42.29 19.51 -6.52
C THR A 540 -42.17 20.70 -7.47
N LYS A 541 -41.20 21.60 -7.29
CA LYS A 541 -40.89 22.69 -8.25
C LYS A 541 -40.41 22.18 -9.61
N MET A 542 -39.88 20.95 -9.69
CA MET A 542 -39.44 20.32 -10.94
C MET A 542 -40.57 19.57 -11.65
N ILE A 543 -41.50 18.96 -10.91
CA ILE A 543 -42.67 18.22 -11.45
C ILE A 543 -43.83 19.15 -11.80
N PHE A 544 -44.00 20.26 -11.06
CA PHE A 544 -45.05 21.26 -11.27
C PHE A 544 -44.53 22.55 -11.93
N LYS A 545 -43.41 22.43 -12.64
CA LYS A 545 -43.02 23.37 -13.71
C LYS A 545 -43.60 22.86 -15.02
#